data_AF-A0A0Q9D7W4-F1
#
_entry.id   AF-A0A0Q9D7W4-F1
#
_cell.length_a   1.000
_cell.length_b   1.000
_cell.length_c   1.000
_cell.angle_alpha   90.00
_cell.angle_beta   90.00
_cell.angle_gamma   90.00
#
_symmetry.space_group_name_H-M   'P 1'
#
loop_
_entity.id
_entity.type
_entity.pdbx_description
1 polymer ?
#
loop_
_entity_poly.entity_id
_entity_poly.type
_entity_poly.pdbx_seq_one_letter_code
_entity_poly.pdbx_strand_id
1 'polypeptide(L)'
;MPAKPLRAAIFSNYSTESEETAAIRSACAALGISLEVIGKGVGRQEASPEKVLAQFDLVFAKARCAMEAMAVGCAVILLNEGTGLAGMVTPGNVKEWHRWNFGRRLMQQRIHRDTIEQEIQRYCAPDAQAVSAYVREHVSLAATADAVERLAQRIVHAEATRRPVSPQEELREFAQHVADNLMPFGVAQVAVQTGILLERVESQKARHSPTSPIADPPAPAPHPHSDPQALELAATKALAADLEGQIGALRASWSWRLTAPLRWFGAHRST
;
A
#
# COMPACT_ATOMS: atom_id res chain seq x y z
N MET A 1 31.88 -5.42 -14.86
CA MET A 1 31.69 -6.32 -13.71
C MET A 1 32.70 -7.45 -13.78
N PRO A 2 33.25 -7.91 -12.63
CA PRO A 2 34.16 -9.04 -12.55
C PRO A 2 33.47 -10.40 -12.79
N ALA A 3 34.24 -11.47 -12.97
CA ALA A 3 33.72 -12.84 -13.14
C ALA A 3 33.09 -13.42 -11.86
N LYS A 4 33.51 -12.92 -10.69
CA LYS A 4 32.92 -13.20 -9.37
C LYS A 4 32.73 -11.86 -8.65
N PRO A 5 31.66 -11.69 -7.85
CA PRO A 5 31.43 -10.43 -7.16
C PRO A 5 32.52 -10.20 -6.11
N LEU A 6 33.03 -8.98 -6.00
CA LEU A 6 34.05 -8.58 -5.01
C LEU A 6 33.49 -7.58 -3.99
N ARG A 7 32.53 -6.76 -4.44
CA ARG A 7 31.87 -5.75 -3.62
C ARG A 7 30.37 -5.96 -3.66
N ALA A 8 29.78 -6.08 -2.48
CA ALA A 8 28.34 -6.19 -2.30
C ALA A 8 27.78 -5.09 -1.39
N ALA A 9 26.51 -4.77 -1.60
CA ALA A 9 25.78 -3.88 -0.71
C ALA A 9 24.43 -4.46 -0.30
N ILE A 10 24.03 -4.27 0.96
CA ILE A 10 22.61 -4.31 1.33
C ILE A 10 22.06 -2.90 1.14
N PHE A 11 21.06 -2.75 0.26
CA PHE A 11 20.44 -1.46 -0.01
C PHE A 11 18.97 -1.47 0.41
N SER A 12 18.70 -0.95 1.61
CA SER A 12 17.36 -0.91 2.20
C SER A 12 17.24 0.17 3.26
N ASN A 13 16.15 0.94 3.20
CA ASN A 13 15.85 1.96 4.20
C ASN A 13 15.64 1.41 5.61
N TYR A 14 15.31 0.13 5.75
CA TYR A 14 14.93 -0.46 7.03
C TYR A 14 15.94 -1.49 7.53
N SER A 15 17.10 -1.62 6.87
CA SER A 15 18.10 -2.60 7.28
C SER A 15 18.58 -2.29 8.70
N THR A 16 18.56 -3.31 9.56
CA THR A 16 19.14 -3.27 10.90
C THR A 16 20.28 -4.27 11.03
N GLU A 17 21.04 -4.22 12.13
CA GLU A 17 22.05 -5.25 12.46
C GLU A 17 21.36 -6.50 13.09
N SER A 18 20.42 -7.10 12.37
CA SER A 18 19.73 -8.33 12.79
C SER A 18 20.50 -9.60 12.44
N GLU A 19 19.98 -10.74 12.91
CA GLU A 19 20.49 -12.07 12.57
C GLU A 19 20.51 -12.31 11.05
N GLU A 20 19.54 -11.79 10.30
CA GLU A 20 19.47 -11.93 8.84
C GLU A 20 20.59 -11.12 8.16
N THR A 21 20.83 -9.90 8.62
CA THR A 21 21.97 -9.08 8.16
C THR A 21 23.31 -9.75 8.49
N ALA A 22 23.42 -10.35 9.68
CA ALA A 22 24.61 -11.11 10.09
C ALA A 22 24.81 -12.36 9.21
N ALA A 23 23.74 -13.05 8.82
CA ALA A 23 23.81 -14.18 7.90
C ALA A 23 24.30 -13.77 6.51
N ILE A 24 23.82 -12.65 5.96
CA ILE A 24 24.31 -12.10 4.68
C ILE A 24 25.79 -11.72 4.79
N ARG A 25 26.18 -11.05 5.88
CA ARG A 25 27.59 -10.68 6.14
C ARG A 25 28.49 -11.89 6.21
N SER A 26 28.06 -12.94 6.93
CA SER A 26 28.79 -14.20 7.06
C SER A 26 28.98 -14.91 5.72
N ALA A 27 27.92 -15.01 4.91
CA ALA A 27 27.98 -15.58 3.57
C ALA A 27 28.94 -14.80 2.64
N CYS A 28 28.88 -13.46 2.66
CA CYS A 28 29.79 -12.63 1.88
C CYS A 28 31.25 -12.82 2.32
N ALA A 29 31.51 -12.83 3.63
CA ALA A 29 32.86 -13.02 4.18
C ALA A 29 33.44 -14.39 3.82
N ALA A 30 32.63 -15.46 3.88
CA ALA A 30 33.05 -16.80 3.48
C ALA A 30 33.48 -16.91 2.01
N LEU A 31 32.94 -16.03 1.15
CA LEU A 31 33.25 -15.96 -0.27
C LEU A 31 34.26 -14.85 -0.63
N GLY A 32 34.82 -14.15 0.37
CA GLY A 32 35.79 -13.07 0.16
C GLY A 32 35.19 -11.79 -0.43
N ILE A 33 33.89 -11.56 -0.24
CA ILE A 33 33.14 -10.41 -0.77
C ILE A 33 33.05 -9.34 0.33
N SER A 34 33.46 -8.11 0.02
CA SER A 34 33.28 -6.98 0.92
C SER A 34 31.81 -6.55 0.93
N LEU A 35 31.21 -6.37 2.11
CA LEU A 35 29.80 -6.01 2.26
C LEU A 35 29.64 -4.66 2.95
N GLU A 36 28.91 -3.75 2.29
CA GLU A 36 28.47 -2.47 2.85
C GLU A 36 26.95 -2.48 3.09
N VAL A 37 26.47 -1.72 4.07
CA VAL A 37 25.02 -1.50 4.29
C VAL A 37 24.72 -0.04 4.00
N ILE A 38 23.68 0.20 3.19
CA ILE A 38 23.25 1.52 2.74
C ILE A 38 21.76 1.66 3.04
N GLY A 39 21.38 2.70 3.78
CA GLY A 39 20.00 3.02 4.08
C GLY A 39 19.80 3.75 5.40
N LYS A 40 18.57 4.22 5.61
CA LYS A 40 18.17 5.00 6.80
C LYS A 40 18.43 4.26 8.11
N GLY A 41 18.16 2.94 8.16
CA GLY A 41 18.32 2.14 9.38
C GLY A 41 19.74 2.11 9.95
N VAL A 42 20.76 2.37 9.13
CA VAL A 42 22.18 2.47 9.53
C VAL A 42 22.72 3.90 9.46
N GLY A 43 21.85 4.91 9.34
CA GLY A 43 22.25 6.32 9.26
C GLY A 43 22.96 6.73 7.95
N ARG A 44 23.02 5.86 6.94
CA ARG A 44 23.66 6.10 5.64
C ARG A 44 22.62 6.23 4.54
N GLN A 45 21.81 7.28 4.61
CA GLN A 45 20.91 7.63 3.51
C GLN A 45 21.72 8.18 2.34
N GLU A 46 21.39 7.74 1.13
CA GLU A 46 22.04 8.19 -0.09
C GLU A 46 21.04 8.95 -0.96
N ALA A 47 21.42 10.15 -1.39
CA ALA A 47 20.60 11.03 -2.22
C ALA A 47 20.82 10.76 -3.72
N SER A 48 21.96 10.18 -4.08
CA SER A 48 22.30 9.77 -5.45
C SER A 48 22.66 8.28 -5.50
N PRO A 49 21.70 7.37 -5.22
CA PRO A 49 21.96 5.92 -5.19
C PRO A 49 22.54 5.43 -6.52
N GLU A 50 22.22 6.06 -7.64
CA GLU A 50 22.74 5.69 -8.96
C GLU A 50 24.27 5.82 -9.08
N LYS A 51 24.89 6.74 -8.33
CA LYS A 51 26.35 6.94 -8.32
C LYS A 51 27.06 5.98 -7.38
N VAL A 52 26.42 5.65 -6.27
CA VAL A 52 26.99 4.79 -5.23
C VAL A 52 26.82 3.32 -5.61
N LEU A 53 25.64 2.91 -6.06
CA LEU A 53 25.35 1.53 -6.41
C LEU A 53 26.22 1.03 -7.57
N ALA A 54 26.57 1.90 -8.53
CA ALA A 54 27.44 1.56 -9.66
C ALA A 54 28.85 1.06 -9.25
N GLN A 55 29.23 1.21 -7.98
CA GLN A 55 30.50 0.74 -7.44
C GLN A 55 30.46 -0.71 -6.92
N PHE A 56 29.27 -1.32 -6.88
CA PHE A 56 29.05 -2.66 -6.37
C PHE A 56 28.74 -3.65 -7.49
N ASP A 57 29.18 -4.89 -7.31
CA ASP A 57 28.93 -5.98 -8.24
C ASP A 57 27.62 -6.70 -7.92
N LEU A 58 27.26 -6.75 -6.63
CA LEU A 58 26.11 -7.48 -6.12
C LEU A 58 25.33 -6.62 -5.11
N VAL A 59 24.01 -6.57 -5.23
CA VAL A 59 23.16 -5.83 -4.28
C VAL A 59 22.06 -6.73 -3.74
N PHE A 60 21.91 -6.73 -2.43
CA PHE A 60 20.76 -7.31 -1.73
C PHE A 60 19.72 -6.23 -1.51
N ALA A 61 18.56 -6.35 -2.16
CA ALA A 61 17.53 -5.31 -2.14
C ALA A 61 16.14 -5.86 -2.47
N LYS A 62 15.13 -5.00 -2.34
CA LYS A 62 13.76 -5.25 -2.80
C LYS A 62 13.15 -4.06 -3.54
N ALA A 63 12.09 -4.32 -4.30
CA ALA A 63 11.23 -3.31 -4.89
C ALA A 63 12.03 -2.18 -5.58
N ARG A 64 11.79 -0.92 -5.20
CA ARG A 64 12.49 0.24 -5.78
C ARG A 64 14.01 0.15 -5.68
N CYS A 65 14.55 -0.22 -4.51
CA CYS A 65 16.00 -0.36 -4.31
C CYS A 65 16.60 -1.43 -5.25
N ALA A 66 15.88 -2.52 -5.49
CA ALA A 66 16.31 -3.53 -6.46
C ALA A 66 16.28 -2.99 -7.89
N MET A 67 15.23 -2.26 -8.27
CA MET A 67 15.12 -1.64 -9.60
C MET A 67 16.24 -0.62 -9.86
N GLU A 68 16.57 0.21 -8.86
CA GLU A 68 17.67 1.18 -8.92
C GLU A 68 19.03 0.47 -9.11
N ALA A 69 19.30 -0.59 -8.34
CA ALA A 69 20.53 -1.38 -8.46
C ALA A 69 20.66 -2.08 -9.83
N MET A 70 19.59 -2.70 -10.33
CA MET A 70 19.58 -3.31 -11.65
C MET A 70 19.76 -2.26 -12.76
N ALA A 71 19.14 -1.08 -12.63
CA ALA A 71 19.26 -0.02 -13.62
C ALA A 71 20.71 0.45 -13.80
N VAL A 72 21.52 0.47 -12.74
CA VAL A 72 22.96 0.80 -12.84
C VAL A 72 23.86 -0.36 -13.22
N GLY A 73 23.31 -1.58 -13.33
CA GLY A 73 24.02 -2.76 -13.83
C GLY A 73 24.52 -3.71 -12.75
N CYS A 74 24.10 -3.55 -11.49
CA CYS A 74 24.44 -4.51 -10.44
C CYS A 74 23.69 -5.83 -10.64
N ALA A 75 24.33 -6.95 -10.28
CA ALA A 75 23.58 -8.17 -10.02
C ALA A 75 22.75 -7.97 -8.76
N VAL A 76 21.55 -8.56 -8.69
CA VAL A 76 20.66 -8.38 -7.54
C VAL A 76 20.19 -9.72 -7.01
N ILE A 77 20.37 -9.93 -5.71
CA ILE A 77 19.65 -10.96 -4.96
C ILE A 77 18.46 -10.28 -4.29
N LEU A 78 17.27 -10.70 -4.67
CA LEU A 78 16.03 -10.11 -4.19
C LEU A 78 15.68 -10.66 -2.81
N LEU A 79 15.76 -9.82 -1.79
CA LEU A 79 15.42 -10.15 -0.41
C LEU A 79 15.01 -8.92 0.38
N ASN A 80 14.39 -9.14 1.53
CA ASN A 80 14.19 -8.10 2.52
C ASN A 80 14.12 -8.67 3.93
N GLU A 81 14.81 -8.01 4.83
CA GLU A 81 14.79 -8.32 6.25
C GLU A 81 13.35 -8.39 6.81
N GLY A 82 13.09 -9.37 7.66
CA GLY A 82 11.80 -9.68 8.26
C GLY A 82 10.72 -10.13 7.25
N THR A 83 11.10 -10.31 5.98
CA THR A 83 10.17 -10.68 4.91
C THR A 83 10.57 -11.98 4.24
N GLY A 84 11.84 -12.13 3.89
CA GLY A 84 12.39 -13.34 3.28
C GLY A 84 13.27 -13.09 2.06
N LEU A 85 13.64 -14.19 1.42
CA LEU A 85 14.49 -14.30 0.24
C LEU A 85 13.65 -14.80 -0.96
N ALA A 86 13.88 -14.20 -2.13
CA ALA A 86 13.35 -14.67 -3.41
C ALA A 86 14.45 -15.28 -4.29
N GLY A 87 15.67 -14.72 -4.23
CA GLY A 87 16.86 -15.24 -4.93
C GLY A 87 17.43 -14.28 -5.98
N MET A 88 18.40 -14.76 -6.75
CA MET A 88 19.10 -14.02 -7.81
C MET A 88 18.12 -13.64 -8.93
N VAL A 89 18.11 -12.35 -9.28
CA VAL A 89 17.42 -11.86 -10.47
C VAL A 89 18.23 -12.27 -11.70
N THR A 90 17.56 -12.92 -12.65
CA THR A 90 18.16 -13.46 -13.88
C THR A 90 17.29 -13.09 -15.09
N PRO A 91 17.82 -13.17 -16.32
CA PRO A 91 17.01 -12.98 -17.53
C PRO A 91 15.79 -13.91 -17.59
N GLY A 92 15.89 -15.10 -16.99
CA GLY A 92 14.80 -16.08 -16.95
C GLY A 92 13.64 -15.72 -16.03
N ASN A 93 13.84 -14.86 -15.02
CA ASN A 93 12.80 -14.52 -14.04
C ASN A 93 12.42 -13.03 -14.00
N VAL A 94 13.24 -12.13 -14.55
CA VAL A 94 13.07 -10.67 -14.42
C VAL A 94 11.70 -10.18 -14.88
N LYS A 95 11.19 -10.70 -15.99
CA LYS A 95 9.89 -10.31 -16.55
C LYS A 95 8.73 -10.67 -15.63
N GLU A 96 8.73 -11.88 -15.07
CA GLU A 96 7.68 -12.32 -14.15
C GLU A 96 7.78 -11.57 -12.81
N TRP A 97 8.99 -11.38 -12.30
CA TRP A 97 9.22 -10.68 -11.04
C TRP A 97 8.87 -9.18 -11.13
N HIS A 98 9.07 -8.57 -12.29
CA HIS A 98 8.62 -7.21 -12.56
C HIS A 98 7.10 -7.05 -12.42
N ARG A 99 6.29 -8.06 -12.84
CA ARG A 99 4.82 -8.03 -12.64
C ARG A 99 4.42 -7.96 -11.17
N TRP A 100 5.30 -8.44 -10.29
CA TRP A 100 5.13 -8.39 -8.84
C TRP A 100 5.93 -7.26 -8.19
N ASN A 101 6.37 -6.27 -8.98
CA ASN A 101 7.16 -5.10 -8.54
C ASN A 101 8.41 -5.47 -7.75
N PHE A 102 9.00 -6.65 -7.98
CA PHE A 102 10.10 -7.18 -7.18
C PHE A 102 9.79 -7.16 -5.67
N GLY A 103 8.52 -7.42 -5.35
CA GLY A 103 7.93 -7.19 -4.03
C GLY A 103 7.85 -8.45 -3.16
N ARG A 104 7.22 -8.27 -1.99
CA ARG A 104 7.12 -9.28 -0.92
C ARG A 104 6.60 -10.65 -1.37
N ARG A 105 5.70 -10.70 -2.35
CA ARG A 105 5.09 -11.97 -2.82
C ARG A 105 6.12 -12.98 -3.34
N LEU A 106 7.28 -12.49 -3.79
CA LEU A 106 8.37 -13.31 -4.31
C LEU A 106 9.26 -13.89 -3.19
N MET A 107 9.26 -13.27 -2.00
CA MET A 107 10.13 -13.60 -0.88
C MET A 107 9.53 -14.74 -0.05
N GLN A 108 9.64 -15.95 -0.57
CA GLN A 108 9.00 -17.14 0.02
C GLN A 108 9.96 -17.99 0.83
N GLN A 109 11.27 -17.73 0.72
CA GLN A 109 12.31 -18.49 1.42
C GLN A 109 12.81 -17.73 2.65
N ARG A 110 13.30 -18.47 3.65
CA ARG A 110 13.94 -17.89 4.84
C ARG A 110 15.32 -17.36 4.46
N ILE A 111 15.72 -16.23 5.03
CA ILE A 111 17.10 -15.74 4.94
C ILE A 111 17.97 -16.56 5.88
N HIS A 112 18.87 -17.36 5.33
CA HIS A 112 19.89 -18.13 6.05
C HIS A 112 21.22 -18.08 5.29
N ARG A 113 22.34 -18.25 6.00
CA ARG A 113 23.69 -18.21 5.40
C ARG A 113 23.77 -19.10 4.16
N ASP A 114 23.38 -20.37 4.28
CA ASP A 114 23.51 -21.35 3.19
C ASP A 114 22.66 -20.97 1.96
N THR A 115 21.43 -20.47 2.17
CA THR A 115 20.57 -20.01 1.07
C THR A 115 21.15 -18.78 0.39
N ILE A 116 21.82 -17.89 1.13
CA ILE A 116 22.49 -16.72 0.55
C ILE A 116 23.72 -17.16 -0.24
N GLU A 117 24.54 -18.07 0.29
CA GLU A 117 25.71 -18.59 -0.43
C GLU A 117 25.31 -19.27 -1.74
N GLN A 118 24.25 -20.07 -1.74
CA GLN A 118 23.70 -20.69 -2.96
C GLN A 118 23.30 -19.64 -4.00
N GLU A 119 22.62 -18.56 -3.58
CA GLU A 119 22.22 -17.51 -4.51
C GLU A 119 23.40 -16.67 -5.00
N ILE A 120 24.42 -16.43 -4.17
CA ILE A 120 25.67 -15.76 -4.61
C ILE A 120 26.40 -16.61 -5.66
N GLN A 121 26.41 -17.94 -5.52
CA GLN A 121 27.05 -18.85 -6.49
C GLN A 121 26.38 -18.82 -7.87
N ARG A 122 25.12 -18.36 -7.96
CA ARG A 122 24.40 -18.16 -9.23
C ARG A 122 24.76 -16.85 -9.94
N TYR A 123 25.65 -16.05 -9.37
CA TYR A 123 26.09 -14.80 -9.97
C TYR A 123 26.64 -15.01 -11.38
N CYS A 124 26.16 -14.20 -12.32
CA CYS A 124 26.62 -14.17 -13.70
C CYS A 124 26.64 -12.71 -14.19
N ALA A 125 27.81 -12.18 -14.51
CA ALA A 125 27.95 -10.79 -14.97
C ALA A 125 27.20 -10.49 -16.30
N PRO A 126 27.25 -11.36 -17.33
CA PRO A 126 26.40 -11.21 -18.51
C PRO A 126 24.89 -11.17 -18.20
N ASP A 127 24.43 -12.00 -17.26
CA ASP A 127 23.02 -12.00 -16.85
C ASP A 127 22.61 -10.69 -16.19
N ALA A 128 23.48 -10.13 -15.33
CA ALA A 128 23.25 -8.82 -14.72
C ALA A 128 23.15 -7.70 -15.77
N GLN A 129 23.97 -7.76 -16.84
CA GLN A 129 23.87 -6.82 -17.96
C GLN A 129 22.56 -6.95 -18.72
N ALA A 130 22.12 -8.18 -19.01
CA ALA A 130 20.85 -8.43 -19.68
C ALA A 130 19.64 -7.99 -18.83
N VAL A 131 19.68 -8.22 -17.51
CA VAL A 131 18.69 -7.71 -16.56
C VAL A 131 18.70 -6.17 -16.53
N SER A 132 19.88 -5.55 -16.55
CA SER A 132 20.01 -4.09 -16.58
C SER A 132 19.38 -3.49 -17.83
N ALA A 133 19.66 -4.07 -19.00
CA ALA A 133 19.04 -3.68 -20.26
C ALA A 133 17.51 -3.79 -20.19
N TYR A 134 16.99 -4.91 -19.69
CA TYR A 134 15.56 -5.10 -19.48
C TYR A 134 14.96 -4.02 -18.58
N VAL A 135 15.59 -3.73 -17.43
CA VAL A 135 15.10 -2.74 -16.46
C VAL A 135 15.09 -1.33 -17.05
N ARG A 136 16.14 -0.94 -17.78
CA ARG A 136 16.20 0.36 -18.46
C ARG A 136 15.12 0.52 -19.52
N GLU A 137 14.80 -0.55 -20.23
CA GLU A 137 13.78 -0.53 -21.27
C GLU A 137 12.36 -0.54 -20.69
N HIS A 138 12.08 -1.43 -19.73
CA HIS A 138 10.70 -1.76 -19.33
C HIS A 138 10.26 -1.13 -18.00
N VAL A 139 11.20 -0.67 -17.17
CA VAL A 139 10.96 -0.17 -15.80
C VAL A 139 11.36 1.30 -15.68
N SER A 140 11.65 1.96 -16.80
CA SER A 140 11.93 3.39 -16.83
C SER A 140 10.70 4.23 -16.50
N LEU A 141 10.93 5.48 -16.12
CA LEU A 141 9.86 6.45 -15.92
C LEU A 141 9.01 6.61 -17.19
N ALA A 142 9.65 6.69 -18.36
CA ALA A 142 8.97 6.81 -19.64
C ALA A 142 8.07 5.57 -19.90
N ALA A 143 8.62 4.37 -19.79
CA ALA A 143 7.85 3.13 -19.99
C ALA A 143 6.67 3.02 -19.01
N THR A 144 6.86 3.44 -17.76
CA THR A 144 5.82 3.44 -16.74
C THR A 144 4.75 4.48 -17.04
N ALA A 145 5.13 5.70 -17.42
CA ALA A 145 4.21 6.77 -17.78
C ALA A 145 3.35 6.36 -18.98
N ASP A 146 3.96 5.82 -20.03
CA ASP A 146 3.25 5.32 -21.21
C ASP A 146 2.28 4.19 -20.86
N ALA A 147 2.66 3.30 -19.94
CA ALA A 147 1.78 2.22 -19.49
C ALA A 147 0.57 2.73 -18.72
N VAL A 148 0.76 3.73 -17.84
CA VAL A 148 -0.31 4.39 -17.10
C VAL A 148 -1.22 5.17 -18.06
N GLU A 149 -0.66 5.89 -19.02
CA GLU A 149 -1.43 6.61 -20.03
C GLU A 149 -2.30 5.66 -20.86
N ARG A 150 -1.71 4.57 -21.39
CA ARG A 150 -2.46 3.56 -22.13
C ARG A 150 -3.56 2.93 -21.28
N LEU A 151 -3.33 2.70 -20.00
CA LEU A 151 -4.36 2.21 -19.08
C LEU A 151 -5.48 3.23 -18.92
N ALA A 152 -5.15 4.51 -18.70
CA ALA A 152 -6.12 5.57 -18.54
C ALA A 152 -6.98 5.74 -19.81
N GLN A 153 -6.36 5.76 -20.99
CA GLN A 153 -7.07 5.83 -22.27
C GLN A 153 -8.03 4.65 -22.47
N ARG A 154 -7.61 3.43 -22.13
CA ARG A 154 -8.50 2.25 -22.18
C ARG A 154 -9.69 2.40 -21.24
N ILE A 155 -9.48 2.92 -20.03
CA ILE A 155 -10.56 3.14 -19.06
C ILE A 155 -11.55 4.17 -19.61
N VAL A 156 -11.07 5.32 -20.09
CA VAL A 156 -11.93 6.37 -20.67
C VAL A 156 -12.75 5.83 -21.85
N HIS A 157 -12.12 5.05 -22.74
CA HIS A 157 -12.81 4.45 -23.87
C HIS A 157 -13.86 3.41 -23.44
N ALA A 158 -13.52 2.56 -22.47
CA ALA A 158 -14.46 1.57 -21.93
C ALA A 158 -15.64 2.26 -21.23
N GLU A 159 -15.39 3.30 -20.43
CA GLU A 159 -16.41 4.09 -19.74
C GLU A 159 -17.37 4.79 -20.70
N ALA A 160 -16.88 5.31 -21.84
CA ALA A 160 -17.73 5.92 -22.85
C ALA A 160 -18.80 4.96 -23.41
N THR A 161 -18.53 3.65 -23.35
CA THR A 161 -19.45 2.59 -23.80
C THR A 161 -20.15 1.88 -22.63
N ARG A 162 -19.84 2.27 -21.39
CA ARG A 162 -20.36 1.61 -20.20
C ARG A 162 -21.83 1.96 -20.02
N ARG A 163 -22.67 0.94 -19.84
CA ARG A 163 -24.07 1.13 -19.46
C ARG A 163 -24.11 1.80 -18.08
N PRO A 164 -24.90 2.87 -17.89
CA PRO A 164 -25.09 3.45 -16.57
C PRO A 164 -25.56 2.38 -15.60
N VAL A 165 -24.85 2.21 -14.48
CA VAL A 165 -25.28 1.36 -13.38
C VAL A 165 -26.38 2.11 -12.64
N SER A 166 -27.47 1.43 -12.27
CA SER A 166 -28.50 2.10 -11.48
C SER A 166 -27.95 2.45 -10.10
N PRO A 167 -28.32 3.61 -9.51
CA PRO A 167 -27.88 3.97 -8.15
C PRO A 167 -28.20 2.89 -7.10
N GLN A 168 -29.27 2.11 -7.30
CA GLN A 168 -29.64 1.00 -6.44
C GLN A 168 -28.69 -0.20 -6.57
N GLU A 169 -28.20 -0.49 -7.76
CA GLU A 169 -27.17 -1.53 -7.98
C GLU A 169 -25.82 -1.09 -7.41
N GLU A 170 -25.41 0.14 -7.66
CA GLU A 170 -24.17 0.68 -7.11
C GLU A 170 -24.16 0.66 -5.58
N LEU A 171 -25.27 1.08 -4.95
CA LEU A 171 -25.43 1.02 -3.49
C LEU A 171 -25.41 -0.42 -2.97
N ARG A 172 -26.00 -1.38 -3.69
CA ARG A 172 -25.98 -2.81 -3.32
C ARG A 172 -24.57 -3.37 -3.37
N GLU A 173 -23.84 -3.14 -4.45
CA GLU A 173 -22.45 -3.60 -4.61
C GLU A 173 -21.51 -2.94 -3.60
N PHE A 174 -21.70 -1.65 -3.33
CA PHE A 174 -20.96 -0.95 -2.29
C PHE A 174 -21.23 -1.54 -0.89
N ALA A 175 -22.50 -1.76 -0.54
CA ALA A 175 -22.87 -2.37 0.73
C ALA A 175 -22.29 -3.78 0.88
N GLN A 176 -22.28 -4.56 -0.20
CA GLN A 176 -21.70 -5.89 -0.23
C GLN A 176 -20.17 -5.84 -0.08
N HIS A 177 -19.49 -4.95 -0.81
CA HIS A 177 -18.05 -4.75 -0.66
C HIS A 177 -17.66 -4.34 0.77
N VAL A 178 -18.45 -3.45 1.39
CA VAL A 178 -18.26 -3.02 2.78
C VAL A 178 -18.46 -4.21 3.74
N ALA A 179 -19.51 -5.01 3.57
CA ALA A 179 -19.74 -6.20 4.39
C ALA A 179 -18.58 -7.22 4.26
N ASP A 180 -18.11 -7.46 3.03
CA ASP A 180 -17.11 -8.49 2.74
C ASP A 180 -15.68 -8.08 3.13
N ASN A 181 -15.33 -6.79 3.01
CA ASN A 181 -13.93 -6.33 3.13
C ASN A 181 -13.69 -5.34 4.28
N LEU A 182 -14.72 -4.62 4.72
CA LEU A 182 -14.60 -3.61 5.78
C LEU A 182 -15.21 -4.07 7.11
N MET A 183 -15.96 -5.17 7.13
CA MET A 183 -16.59 -5.69 8.35
C MET A 183 -16.05 -7.03 8.86
N PRO A 184 -14.76 -7.11 9.23
CA PRO A 184 -14.32 -8.05 10.24
C PRO A 184 -14.56 -7.55 11.69
N PHE A 185 -15.36 -6.50 11.92
CA PHE A 185 -15.64 -5.98 13.27
C PHE A 185 -17.11 -6.22 13.68
N GLY A 186 -17.27 -7.04 14.73
CA GLY A 186 -18.48 -7.39 15.49
C GLY A 186 -19.83 -6.76 15.11
N VAL A 187 -20.82 -7.64 14.95
CA VAL A 187 -22.26 -7.44 14.70
C VAL A 187 -22.95 -6.24 15.37
N ALA A 188 -22.45 -5.73 16.50
CA ALA A 188 -23.07 -4.62 17.23
C ALA A 188 -22.87 -3.25 16.54
N GLN A 189 -21.67 -2.97 16.02
CA GLN A 189 -21.34 -1.66 15.45
C GLN A 189 -22.03 -1.45 14.09
N VAL A 190 -22.26 -2.55 13.38
CA VAL A 190 -22.99 -2.66 12.12
C VAL A 190 -24.48 -2.39 12.31
N ALA A 191 -25.08 -3.02 13.33
CA ALA A 191 -26.49 -2.81 13.64
C ALA A 191 -26.77 -1.34 13.97
N VAL A 192 -25.86 -0.70 14.71
CA VAL A 192 -25.95 0.73 15.05
C VAL A 192 -25.80 1.62 13.82
N GLN A 193 -24.78 1.40 12.98
CA GLN A 193 -24.60 2.22 11.76
C GLN A 193 -25.73 2.03 10.75
N THR A 194 -26.24 0.81 10.60
CA THR A 194 -27.39 0.52 9.73
C THR A 194 -28.66 1.17 10.28
N GLY A 195 -28.87 1.12 11.60
CA GLY A 195 -29.98 1.80 12.27
C GLY A 195 -29.95 3.32 12.07
N ILE A 196 -28.78 3.95 12.26
CA ILE A 196 -28.60 5.40 12.02
C ILE A 196 -28.87 5.77 10.55
N LEU A 197 -28.44 4.92 9.60
CA LEU A 197 -28.66 5.17 8.18
C LEU A 197 -30.16 5.07 7.82
N LEU A 198 -30.86 4.07 8.35
CA LEU A 198 -32.29 3.88 8.14
C LEU A 198 -33.12 5.02 8.75
N GLU A 199 -32.79 5.47 9.96
CA GLU A 199 -33.46 6.61 10.61
C GLU A 199 -33.28 7.91 9.79
N ARG A 200 -32.13 8.08 9.13
CA ARG A 200 -31.88 9.21 8.24
C ARG A 200 -32.69 9.15 6.95
N VAL A 201 -32.83 7.95 6.38
CA VAL A 201 -33.66 7.70 5.20
C VAL A 201 -35.15 7.93 5.52
N GLU A 202 -35.62 7.47 6.68
CA GLU A 202 -36.98 7.73 7.16
C GLU A 202 -37.21 9.22 7.43
N SER A 203 -36.25 9.89 8.07
CA SER A 203 -36.29 11.35 8.30
C SER A 203 -36.32 12.14 6.99
N GLN A 204 -35.60 11.69 5.96
CA GLN A 204 -35.67 12.30 4.62
C GLN A 204 -36.99 12.01 3.92
N LYS A 205 -37.55 10.80 4.04
CA LYS A 205 -38.87 10.46 3.50
C LYS A 205 -39.98 11.30 4.17
N ALA A 206 -39.92 11.47 5.49
CA ALA A 206 -40.85 12.29 6.26
C ALA A 206 -40.76 13.78 5.86
N ARG A 207 -39.57 14.29 5.55
CA ARG A 207 -39.35 15.66 5.05
C ARG A 207 -39.85 15.90 3.62
N HIS A 208 -40.07 14.84 2.84
CA HIS A 208 -40.57 14.94 1.45
C HIS A 208 -42.05 14.57 1.31
N SER A 209 -42.77 14.29 2.40
CA SER A 209 -44.22 14.10 2.34
C SER A 209 -44.96 15.45 2.26
N PRO A 210 -45.87 15.65 1.29
CA PRO A 210 -46.73 16.83 1.27
C PRO A 210 -47.77 16.76 2.42
N THR A 211 -48.01 17.92 3.02
CA THR A 211 -48.88 18.29 4.18
C THR A 211 -50.18 17.51 4.44
N SER A 212 -50.31 16.97 5.68
CA SER A 212 -51.40 16.94 6.72
C SER A 212 -52.92 17.01 6.39
N PRO A 213 -53.88 16.71 7.33
CA PRO A 213 -53.78 16.21 8.72
C PRO A 213 -54.85 15.13 9.13
N ILE A 214 -54.79 14.60 10.36
CA ILE A 214 -55.88 14.58 11.38
C ILE A 214 -55.23 14.17 12.72
N ALA A 215 -55.57 14.90 13.77
CA ALA A 215 -55.06 14.74 15.13
C ALA A 215 -55.94 13.77 15.94
N ASP A 216 -55.30 12.91 16.73
CA ASP A 216 -55.93 12.16 17.82
C ASP A 216 -55.41 12.69 19.18
N PRO A 217 -56.22 12.59 20.26
CA PRO A 217 -55.93 13.23 21.54
C PRO A 217 -54.79 12.55 22.30
N PRO A 218 -54.09 13.26 23.20
CA PRO A 218 -52.88 12.73 23.82
C PRO A 218 -53.20 11.68 24.90
N ALA A 219 -52.51 10.54 24.82
CA ALA A 219 -52.47 9.52 25.87
C ALA A 219 -51.66 10.01 27.08
N PRO A 220 -51.92 9.49 28.31
CA PRO A 220 -51.33 10.02 29.53
C PRO A 220 -49.84 9.68 29.63
N ALA A 221 -49.07 10.60 30.22
CA ALA A 221 -47.61 10.53 30.32
C ALA A 221 -47.13 9.28 31.09
N PRO A 222 -46.11 8.55 30.60
CA PRO A 222 -45.52 7.46 31.35
C PRO A 222 -44.60 7.99 32.46
N HIS A 223 -44.67 7.31 33.61
CA HIS A 223 -43.83 7.49 34.79
C HIS A 223 -42.34 7.18 34.50
N PRO A 224 -41.40 7.73 35.29
CA PRO A 224 -39.98 7.68 34.98
C PRO A 224 -39.42 6.28 35.28
N HIS A 225 -39.38 5.43 34.26
CA HIS A 225 -38.46 4.30 34.23
C HIS A 225 -37.24 4.73 33.43
N SER A 226 -36.08 4.73 34.08
CA SER A 226 -34.78 4.91 33.44
C SER A 226 -34.56 3.78 32.43
N ASP A 227 -34.92 4.07 31.18
CA ASP A 227 -34.78 3.17 30.05
C ASP A 227 -33.29 3.00 29.72
N PRO A 228 -32.72 1.80 29.88
CA PRO A 228 -31.31 1.56 29.58
C PRO A 228 -30.96 1.89 28.11
N GLN A 229 -31.92 1.79 27.19
CA GLN A 229 -31.72 2.18 25.78
C GLN A 229 -31.62 3.69 25.61
N ALA A 230 -32.35 4.47 26.41
CA ALA A 230 -32.27 5.93 26.39
C ALA A 230 -30.93 6.44 26.96
N LEU A 231 -30.39 5.76 27.98
CA LEU A 231 -29.06 6.03 28.53
C LEU A 231 -27.95 5.68 27.54
N GLU A 232 -28.07 4.55 26.84
CA GLU A 232 -27.13 4.15 25.79
C GLU A 232 -27.17 5.11 24.59
N LEU A 233 -28.36 5.55 24.19
CA LEU A 233 -28.54 6.57 23.14
C LEU A 233 -27.94 7.92 23.55
N ALA A 234 -28.10 8.34 24.80
CA ALA A 234 -27.52 9.58 25.31
C ALA A 234 -25.99 9.52 25.35
N ALA A 235 -25.40 8.41 25.81
CA ALA A 235 -23.96 8.19 25.81
C ALA A 235 -23.39 8.20 24.38
N THR A 236 -24.12 7.59 23.44
CA THR A 236 -23.70 7.53 22.03
C THR A 236 -23.78 8.90 21.36
N LYS A 237 -24.81 9.71 21.66
CA LYS A 237 -24.91 11.10 21.18
C LYS A 237 -23.76 11.98 21.69
N ALA A 238 -23.35 11.77 22.95
CA ALA A 238 -22.20 12.49 23.51
C ALA A 238 -20.89 12.10 22.81
N LEU A 239 -20.68 10.82 22.51
CA LEU A 239 -19.50 10.34 21.76
C LEU A 239 -19.45 10.89 20.33
N ALA A 240 -20.61 10.94 19.65
CA ALA A 240 -20.70 11.52 18.31
C ALA A 240 -20.34 13.02 18.30
N ALA A 241 -20.82 13.79 19.29
CA ALA A 241 -20.48 15.19 19.43
C ALA A 241 -18.98 15.42 19.70
N ASP A 242 -18.35 14.56 20.51
CA ASP A 242 -16.90 14.61 20.75
C ASP A 242 -16.09 14.33 19.47
N LEU A 243 -16.46 13.28 18.72
CA LEU A 243 -15.81 12.95 17.45
C LEU A 243 -15.98 14.06 16.39
N GLU A 244 -17.15 14.70 16.32
CA GLU A 244 -17.36 15.88 15.46
C GLU A 244 -16.45 17.04 15.88
N GLY A 245 -16.28 17.26 17.18
CA GLY A 245 -15.32 18.22 17.73
C GLY A 245 -13.87 17.91 17.33
N GLN A 246 -13.46 16.65 17.44
CA GLN A 246 -12.13 16.19 17.04
C GLN A 246 -11.91 16.34 15.53
N ILE A 247 -12.89 16.01 14.68
CA ILE A 247 -12.84 16.25 13.23
C ILE A 247 -12.74 17.74 12.93
N GLY A 248 -13.48 18.59 13.65
CA GLY A 248 -13.40 20.04 13.56
C GLY A 248 -12.00 20.56 13.89
N ALA A 249 -11.41 20.09 14.99
CA ALA A 249 -10.05 20.45 15.41
C ALA A 249 -8.99 19.97 14.39
N LEU A 250 -9.16 18.75 13.86
CA LEU A 250 -8.29 18.19 12.83
C LEU A 250 -8.39 19.01 11.55
N ARG A 251 -9.60 19.42 11.14
CA ARG A 251 -9.84 20.31 9.98
C ARG A 251 -9.25 21.71 10.16
N ALA A 252 -9.24 22.20 11.40
CA ALA A 252 -8.66 23.49 11.76
C ALA A 252 -7.12 23.44 11.88
N SER A 253 -6.52 22.25 11.99
CA SER A 253 -5.08 22.07 12.13
C SER A 253 -4.30 22.51 10.88
N TRP A 254 -3.07 22.98 11.10
CA TRP A 254 -2.17 23.42 10.03
C TRP A 254 -1.86 22.32 9.02
N SER A 255 -1.66 21.08 9.47
CA SER A 255 -1.38 19.93 8.60
C SER A 255 -2.57 19.60 7.69
N TRP A 256 -3.81 19.76 8.18
CA TRP A 256 -5.00 19.54 7.38
C TRP A 256 -5.21 20.66 6.35
N ARG A 257 -4.99 21.92 6.73
CA ARG A 257 -5.10 23.07 5.81
C ARG A 257 -4.06 23.02 4.67
N LEU A 258 -2.84 22.59 4.96
CA LEU A 258 -1.78 22.43 3.95
C LEU A 258 -2.08 21.31 2.95
N THR A 259 -2.72 20.23 3.40
CA THR A 259 -3.02 19.06 2.54
C THR A 259 -4.40 19.10 1.89
N ALA A 260 -5.30 19.99 2.32
CA ALA A 260 -6.65 20.12 1.77
C ALA A 260 -6.70 20.44 0.26
N PRO A 261 -5.88 21.35 -0.31
CA PRO A 261 -5.87 21.63 -1.75
C PRO A 261 -5.45 20.43 -2.59
N LEU A 262 -4.56 19.58 -2.07
CA LEU A 262 -4.07 18.39 -2.76
C LEU A 262 -5.14 17.29 -2.89
N ARG A 263 -6.18 17.32 -2.05
CA ARG A 263 -7.30 16.38 -2.12
C ARG A 263 -8.31 16.76 -3.20
N TRP A 264 -8.39 18.04 -3.56
CA TRP A 264 -9.27 18.55 -4.62
C TRP A 264 -8.79 18.15 -6.02
N PHE A 265 -7.47 18.00 -6.22
CA PHE A 265 -6.90 17.46 -7.46
C PHE A 265 -7.27 16.00 -7.75
N GLY A 266 -7.79 15.26 -6.77
CA GLY A 266 -8.35 13.91 -6.96
C GLY A 266 -9.82 13.91 -7.42
N ALA A 267 -10.54 15.03 -7.32
CA ALA A 267 -11.99 15.11 -7.57
C ALA A 267 -12.35 15.89 -8.85
N HIS A 268 -11.41 16.60 -9.49
CA HIS A 268 -11.65 17.40 -10.70
C HIS A 268 -10.74 17.00 -11.86
N ARG A 269 -10.85 15.75 -12.28
CA ARG A 269 -10.68 15.35 -13.69
C ARG A 269 -11.94 14.61 -14.14
N SER A 270 -13.03 15.36 -14.20
CA SER A 270 -14.27 14.96 -14.87
C SER A 270 -14.94 16.24 -15.39
N THR A 271 -14.34 16.78 -16.44
CA THR A 271 -14.97 17.51 -17.54
C THR A 271 -14.06 17.34 -18.75
#